data_AF-A0A941YX23-F1
#
_entry.id   AF-A0A941YX23-F1
#
_cell.length_a   1.000
_cell.length_b   1.000
_cell.length_c   1.000
_cell.angle_alpha   90.00
_cell.angle_beta   90.00
_cell.angle_gamma   90.00
#
_symmetry.space_group_name_H-M   'P 1'
#
loop_
_entity.id
_entity.type
_entity.pdbx_description
1 polymer ?
#
loop_
_entity_poly.entity_id
_entity_poly.type
_entity_poly.pdbx_seq_one_letter_code
_entity_poly.pdbx_strand_id
1 'polypeptide(L)'
;MSGDLRGWRIALAAGGLVNPGAQAPDHARGAMGVIEECGYGVLQLPPPGPHALLLAVLCDQVAEYAHHGYAVVALGLQGETGQGLHWRRLASLLRARNVSLPPRHVVRLDVTPAVSKQRLAQFLSSFDLPVAEQQRWRV
;
A
#
# COMPACT_ATOMS: atom_id res chain seq x y z
N MET A 1 0.76 26.39 -8.14
CA MET A 1 1.58 25.16 -8.20
C MET A 1 0.92 24.17 -7.27
N SER A 2 0.26 23.14 -7.79
CA SER A 2 -0.32 22.09 -6.95
C SER A 2 0.86 21.29 -6.41
N GLY A 3 1.21 21.50 -5.14
CA GLY A 3 2.27 20.74 -4.48
C GLY A 3 1.99 19.25 -4.65
N ASP A 4 3.05 18.45 -4.81
CA ASP A 4 2.92 17.01 -4.83
C ASP A 4 2.35 16.59 -3.46
N LEU A 5 1.05 16.29 -3.42
CA LEU A 5 0.36 15.84 -2.21
C LEU A 5 0.81 14.44 -1.77
N ARG A 6 1.70 13.80 -2.54
CA ARG A 6 2.39 12.58 -2.13
C ARG A 6 3.31 12.91 -0.96
N GLY A 7 2.74 12.86 0.23
CA GLY A 7 3.47 12.99 1.48
C GLY A 7 4.43 11.83 1.70
N TRP A 8 4.99 11.77 2.91
CA TRP A 8 5.88 10.73 3.40
C TRP A 8 5.22 9.33 3.55
N ARG A 9 4.07 9.09 2.92
CA ARG A 9 3.24 7.88 3.07
C ARG A 9 3.13 7.13 1.76
N ILE A 10 3.48 5.84 1.76
CA ILE A 10 3.46 4.98 0.58
C ILE A 10 2.69 3.69 0.87
N ALA A 11 1.73 3.37 0.01
CA ALA A 11 0.98 2.12 0.04
C ALA A 11 1.45 1.19 -1.08
N LEU A 12 1.98 0.03 -0.71
CA LEU A 12 2.21 -1.09 -1.63
C LEU A 12 0.87 -1.79 -1.85
N ALA A 13 0.25 -1.59 -3.00
CA ALA A 13 -1.11 -2.03 -3.27
C ALA A 13 -1.15 -3.23 -4.23
N ALA A 14 -1.96 -4.23 -3.89
CA ALA A 14 -2.32 -5.31 -4.80
C ALA A 14 -2.95 -4.76 -6.09
N GLY A 15 -2.68 -5.42 -7.22
CA GLY A 15 -3.12 -4.98 -8.54
C GLY A 15 -4.62 -4.76 -8.65
N GLY A 16 -5.45 -5.66 -8.09
CA GLY A 16 -6.91 -5.52 -8.13
C GLY A 16 -7.48 -4.42 -7.24
N LEU A 17 -6.67 -3.79 -6.37
CA LEU A 17 -7.07 -2.56 -5.67
C LEU A 17 -6.82 -1.33 -6.54
N VAL A 18 -5.69 -1.29 -7.25
CA VAL A 18 -5.29 -0.14 -8.07
C VAL A 18 -6.07 -0.09 -9.38
N ASN A 19 -6.17 -1.23 -10.05
CA ASN A 19 -6.87 -1.40 -11.32
C ASN A 19 -7.93 -2.50 -11.16
N PRO A 20 -9.02 -2.23 -10.41
CA PRO A 20 -10.10 -3.17 -10.24
C PRO A 20 -10.74 -3.44 -11.61
N GLY A 21 -10.76 -4.71 -12.02
CA GLY A 21 -11.41 -5.10 -13.29
C GLY A 21 -12.89 -4.69 -13.34
N ALA A 22 -13.50 -4.72 -14.52
CA ALA A 22 -14.88 -4.26 -14.71
C ALA A 22 -15.90 -4.96 -13.80
N GLN A 23 -15.63 -6.21 -13.38
CA GLN A 23 -16.49 -7.00 -12.48
C GLN A 23 -16.02 -6.98 -11.01
N ALA A 24 -15.08 -6.11 -10.65
CA ALA A 24 -14.55 -6.04 -9.30
C ALA A 24 -15.64 -5.61 -8.29
N PRO A 25 -15.63 -6.19 -7.08
CA PRO A 25 -16.54 -5.78 -6.02
C PRO A 25 -16.29 -4.32 -5.61
N ASP A 26 -17.34 -3.65 -5.12
CA ASP A 26 -17.28 -2.23 -4.73
C ASP A 26 -16.26 -1.94 -3.63
N HIS A 27 -15.90 -2.95 -2.82
CA HIS A 27 -14.81 -2.88 -1.86
C HIS A 27 -13.49 -2.54 -2.52
N ALA A 28 -13.17 -3.19 -3.64
CA ALA A 28 -11.93 -2.98 -4.38
C ALA A 28 -11.95 -1.63 -5.10
N ARG A 29 -13.08 -1.29 -5.77
CA ARG A 29 -13.25 0.01 -6.44
C ARG A 29 -13.16 1.19 -5.47
N GLY A 30 -13.66 1.00 -4.25
CA GLY A 30 -13.67 2.04 -3.23
C GLY A 30 -12.34 2.20 -2.47
N ALA A 31 -11.39 1.29 -2.62
CA ALA A 31 -10.16 1.30 -1.82
C ALA A 31 -9.23 2.45 -2.20
N MET A 32 -9.05 2.74 -3.50
CA MET A 32 -8.18 3.82 -3.97
C MET A 32 -8.61 5.18 -3.45
N GLY A 33 -9.91 5.48 -3.46
CA GLY A 33 -10.43 6.73 -2.89
C GLY A 33 -10.04 6.90 -1.42
N VAL A 34 -10.14 5.84 -0.61
CA VAL A 34 -9.72 5.88 0.81
C VAL A 34 -8.20 6.10 0.96
N ILE A 35 -7.40 5.45 0.11
CA ILE A 35 -5.93 5.59 0.13
C ILE A 35 -5.52 7.03 -0.20
N GLU A 36 -6.14 7.61 -1.22
CA GLU A 36 -5.91 9.00 -1.64
C GLU A 36 -6.39 10.01 -0.59
N GLU A 37 -7.59 9.83 -0.03
CA GLU A 37 -8.12 10.65 1.08
C GLU A 37 -7.21 10.62 2.32
N CYS A 38 -6.55 9.48 2.57
CA CYS A 38 -5.57 9.33 3.66
C CYS A 38 -4.18 9.89 3.33
N GLY A 39 -3.98 10.45 2.13
CA GLY A 39 -2.74 11.10 1.69
C GLY A 39 -1.60 10.13 1.39
N TYR A 40 -1.90 8.88 1.01
CA TYR A 40 -0.89 7.89 0.63
C TYR A 40 -0.60 7.96 -0.88
N GLY A 41 0.69 8.03 -1.24
CA GLY A 41 1.13 7.64 -2.58
C GLY A 41 0.99 6.12 -2.77
N VAL A 42 0.82 5.67 -4.01
CA VAL A 42 0.59 4.24 -4.32
C VAL A 42 1.71 3.68 -5.19
N LEU A 43 2.24 2.53 -4.76
CA LEU A 43 3.08 1.66 -5.57
C LEU A 43 2.31 0.36 -5.83
N GLN A 44 1.94 0.13 -7.10
CA GLN A 44 1.25 -1.09 -7.49
C GLN A 44 2.23 -2.28 -7.51
N LEU A 45 1.86 -3.37 -6.82
CA LEU A 45 2.55 -4.65 -6.94
C LEU A 45 2.15 -5.37 -8.24
N PRO A 46 3.08 -6.11 -8.87
CA PRO A 46 2.74 -6.90 -10.05
C PRO A 46 1.71 -7.98 -9.71
N PRO A 47 0.95 -8.46 -10.69
CA PRO A 47 0.04 -9.58 -10.49
C PRO A 47 0.81 -10.87 -10.10
N PRO A 48 0.12 -11.91 -9.56
CA PRO A 48 0.67 -13.25 -9.38
C PRO A 48 1.39 -13.77 -10.64
N GLY A 49 2.66 -14.14 -10.52
CA GLY A 49 3.43 -14.61 -11.68
C GLY A 49 4.95 -14.63 -11.48
N PRO A 50 5.73 -14.93 -12.55
CA PRO A 50 7.19 -14.96 -12.53
C PRO A 50 7.81 -13.55 -12.64
N HIS A 51 7.37 -12.60 -11.82
CA HIS A 51 7.82 -11.20 -11.84
C HIS A 51 8.97 -10.92 -10.85
N ALA A 52 9.94 -11.84 -10.74
CA ALA A 52 10.97 -11.78 -9.69
C ALA A 52 11.83 -10.51 -9.76
N LEU A 53 12.25 -10.10 -10.97
CA LEU A 53 13.04 -8.88 -11.18
C LEU A 53 12.26 -7.61 -10.84
N LEU A 54 11.00 -7.51 -11.27
CA LEU A 54 10.16 -6.36 -10.96
C LEU A 54 9.90 -6.24 -9.45
N LEU A 55 9.69 -7.35 -8.76
CA LEU A 55 9.58 -7.36 -7.29
C LEU A 55 10.88 -6.90 -6.61
N ALA A 56 12.05 -7.26 -7.16
CA ALA A 56 13.34 -6.81 -6.63
C ALA A 56 13.50 -5.29 -6.77
N VAL A 57 13.21 -4.72 -7.95
CA VAL A 57 13.24 -3.27 -8.19
C VAL A 57 12.28 -2.53 -7.27
N LEU A 58 11.06 -3.05 -7.08
CA LEU A 58 10.11 -2.47 -6.13
C LEU A 58 10.64 -2.52 -4.70
N CYS A 59 11.35 -3.58 -4.31
CA CYS A 59 11.97 -3.64 -2.98
C CYS A 59 13.13 -2.67 -2.81
N ASP A 60 13.90 -2.36 -3.87
CA ASP A 60 14.92 -1.31 -3.84
C ASP A 60 14.26 0.05 -3.59
N GLN A 61 13.17 0.35 -4.29
CA GLN A 61 12.40 1.58 -4.06
C GLN A 61 11.83 1.67 -2.64
N VAL A 62 11.33 0.55 -2.10
CA VAL A 62 10.83 0.50 -0.72
C VAL A 62 11.95 0.69 0.30
N ALA A 63 13.14 0.14 0.03
CA ALA A 63 14.30 0.36 0.88
C ALA A 63 14.70 1.83 0.91
N GLU A 64 14.66 2.50 -0.25
CA GLU A 64 14.90 3.94 -0.35
C GLU A 64 13.86 4.73 0.47
N TYR A 65 12.57 4.44 0.32
CA TYR A 65 11.53 5.08 1.11
C TYR A 65 11.72 4.87 2.62
N ALA A 66 12.00 3.64 3.04
CA ALA A 66 12.27 3.33 4.45
C ALA A 66 13.51 4.09 4.95
N HIS A 67 14.56 4.20 4.16
CA HIS A 67 15.77 4.95 4.50
C HIS A 67 15.50 6.45 4.69
N HIS A 68 14.57 7.01 3.91
CA HIS A 68 14.18 8.42 4.00
C HIS A 68 13.07 8.68 5.04
N GLY A 69 12.67 7.67 5.82
CA GLY A 69 11.70 7.82 6.90
C GLY A 69 10.23 7.83 6.43
N TYR A 70 9.94 7.35 5.23
CA TYR A 70 8.57 7.23 4.76
C TYR A 70 7.84 6.11 5.50
N ALA A 71 6.55 6.32 5.81
CA ALA A 71 5.68 5.24 6.25
C ALA A 71 5.24 4.40 5.06
N VAL A 72 5.71 3.16 5.03
CA VAL A 72 5.34 2.18 4.00
C VAL A 72 4.36 1.17 4.59
N VAL A 73 3.22 0.97 3.95
CA VAL A 73 2.22 -0.06 4.31
C VAL A 73 1.95 -0.99 3.13
N ALA A 74 1.47 -2.21 3.38
CA ALA A 74 1.09 -3.17 2.35
C ALA A 74 -0.42 -3.45 2.39
N LEU A 75 -1.10 -3.28 1.25
CA LEU A 75 -2.54 -3.42 1.09
C LEU A 75 -2.87 -4.55 0.11
N GLY A 76 -3.45 -5.62 0.63
CA GLY A 76 -3.89 -6.78 -0.15
C GLY A 76 -5.39 -6.82 -0.38
N LEU A 77 -5.83 -7.68 -1.29
CA LEU A 77 -7.25 -7.92 -1.57
C LEU A 77 -7.62 -9.38 -1.28
N GLN A 78 -8.68 -9.60 -0.50
CA GLN A 78 -9.23 -10.93 -0.29
C GLN A 78 -9.77 -11.49 -1.61
N GLY A 79 -9.47 -12.76 -1.89
CA GLY A 79 -9.87 -13.43 -3.14
C GLY A 79 -8.75 -13.50 -4.19
N GLU A 80 -7.72 -12.66 -4.09
CA GLU A 80 -6.53 -12.79 -4.94
C GLU A 80 -5.55 -13.85 -4.40
N THR A 81 -4.85 -14.53 -5.30
CA THR A 81 -3.77 -15.46 -4.93
C THR A 81 -2.70 -14.71 -4.12
N GLY A 82 -2.43 -15.20 -2.90
CA GLY A 82 -1.51 -14.53 -1.99
C GLY A 82 -1.94 -13.09 -1.63
N GLN A 83 -3.23 -12.79 -1.74
CA GLN A 83 -3.85 -11.47 -1.51
C GLN A 83 -3.30 -10.37 -2.43
N GLY A 84 -2.66 -10.73 -3.54
CA GLY A 84 -1.98 -9.80 -4.45
C GLY A 84 -0.66 -9.24 -3.92
N LEU A 85 -0.23 -9.65 -2.72
CA LEU A 85 0.94 -9.06 -2.03
C LEU A 85 2.24 -9.82 -2.24
N HIS A 86 2.18 -11.06 -2.74
CA HIS A 86 3.37 -11.93 -2.90
C HIS A 86 4.22 -12.05 -1.63
N TRP A 87 3.57 -12.05 -0.47
CA TRP A 87 4.21 -11.74 0.81
C TRP A 87 5.47 -12.56 1.11
N ARG A 88 5.45 -13.87 0.77
CA ARG A 88 6.61 -14.75 0.96
C ARG A 88 7.86 -14.24 0.22
N ARG A 89 7.71 -13.81 -1.04
CA ARG A 89 8.82 -13.30 -1.85
C ARG A 89 9.18 -11.88 -1.45
N LEU A 90 8.18 -11.02 -1.29
CA LEU A 90 8.37 -9.61 -0.89
C LEU A 90 9.13 -9.52 0.45
N ALA A 91 8.70 -10.29 1.46
CA ALA A 91 9.35 -10.28 2.77
C ALA A 91 10.81 -10.77 2.71
N SER A 92 11.11 -11.75 1.86
CA SER A 92 12.49 -12.22 1.66
C SER A 92 13.37 -11.13 1.06
N LEU A 93 12.87 -10.42 0.04
CA LEU A 93 13.61 -9.37 -0.67
C LEU A 93 13.82 -8.12 0.20
N LEU A 94 12.83 -7.75 1.02
CA LEU A 94 12.93 -6.63 1.95
C LEU A 94 13.93 -6.93 3.08
N ARG A 95 13.89 -8.14 3.65
CA ARG A 95 14.87 -8.54 4.68
C ARG A 95 16.30 -8.57 4.15
N ALA A 96 16.49 -9.02 2.90
CA ALA A 96 17.81 -8.97 2.26
C ALA A 96 18.37 -7.54 2.11
N ARG A 97 17.52 -6.52 2.19
CA ARG A 97 17.86 -5.09 2.16
C ARG A 97 17.86 -4.45 3.55
N ASN A 98 17.75 -5.24 4.62
CA ASN A 98 17.59 -4.77 6.00
C ASN A 98 16.40 -3.83 6.22
N VAL A 99 15.31 -4.02 5.46
CA VAL A 99 14.08 -3.23 5.61
C VAL A 99 13.11 -3.99 6.51
N SER A 100 12.60 -3.32 7.55
CA SER A 100 11.50 -3.84 8.37
C SER A 100 10.27 -4.09 7.50
N LEU A 101 9.57 -5.19 7.77
CA LEU A 101 8.38 -5.50 6.99
C LEU A 101 7.29 -4.45 7.20
N PRO A 102 6.70 -3.91 6.12
CA PRO A 102 5.65 -2.91 6.24
C PRO A 102 4.42 -3.53 6.93
N PRO A 103 3.71 -2.76 7.78
CA PRO A 103 2.42 -3.17 8.30
C PRO A 103 1.46 -3.54 7.16
N ARG A 104 0.66 -4.57 7.38
CA ARG A 104 -0.18 -5.17 6.34
C ARG A 104 -1.66 -5.11 6.68
N HIS A 105 -2.47 -4.70 5.71
CA HIS A 105 -3.93 -4.78 5.75
C HIS A 105 -4.46 -5.54 4.54
N VAL A 106 -5.56 -6.26 4.71
CA VAL A 106 -6.24 -6.96 3.61
C VAL A 106 -7.67 -6.46 3.53
N VAL A 107 -8.03 -5.89 2.39
CA VAL A 107 -9.40 -5.48 2.07
C VAL A 107 -10.26 -6.74 2.01
N ARG A 108 -11.19 -6.83 2.95
CA ARG A 108 -12.09 -7.97 3.09
C ARG A 108 -13.35 -7.77 2.26
N LEU A 109 -13.79 -8.85 1.61
CA LEU A 109 -15.00 -8.92 0.78
C LEU A 109 -16.19 -9.55 1.52
N ASP A 110 -15.95 -10.15 2.68
CA ASP A 110 -16.97 -10.79 3.53
C ASP A 110 -17.70 -9.83 4.49
N VAL A 111 -17.41 -8.53 4.41
CA VAL A 111 -18.08 -7.45 5.14
C VAL A 111 -18.76 -6.50 4.18
N THR A 112 -19.52 -5.51 4.65
CA THR A 112 -20.08 -4.50 3.74
C THR A 112 -18.98 -3.55 3.20
N PRO A 113 -19.15 -2.95 2.01
CA PRO A 113 -18.17 -1.99 1.47
C PRO A 113 -17.88 -0.84 2.42
N ALA A 114 -18.90 -0.31 3.12
CA ALA A 114 -18.74 0.77 4.08
C ALA A 114 -17.83 0.37 5.26
N VAL A 115 -18.04 -0.82 5.83
CA VAL A 115 -17.21 -1.35 6.93
C VAL A 115 -15.78 -1.61 6.44
N SER A 116 -15.62 -2.11 5.22
CA SER A 116 -14.28 -2.34 4.63
C SER A 116 -13.51 -1.03 4.46
N LYS A 117 -14.15 0.01 3.92
CA LYS A 117 -13.57 1.36 3.79
C LYS A 117 -13.20 1.96 5.14
N GLN A 118 -14.09 1.87 6.13
CA GLN A 118 -13.83 2.38 7.48
C GLN A 118 -12.61 1.71 8.13
N ARG A 119 -12.50 0.37 8.01
CA ARG A 119 -11.36 -0.38 8.55
C ARG A 119 -10.05 -0.03 7.85
N LEU A 120 -10.09 0.16 6.53
CA LEU A 120 -8.93 0.61 5.77
C LEU A 120 -8.48 2.00 6.21
N ALA A 121 -9.40 2.96 6.32
CA ALA A 121 -9.11 4.31 6.80
C ALA A 121 -8.52 4.30 8.22
N GLN A 122 -9.11 3.52 9.13
CA GLN A 122 -8.60 3.36 10.49
C GLN A 122 -7.18 2.81 10.49
N PHE A 123 -6.91 1.76 9.70
CA PHE A 123 -5.57 1.20 9.57
C PHE A 123 -4.57 2.24 9.05
N LEU A 124 -4.89 2.96 7.97
CA LEU A 124 -4.01 3.97 7.39
C LEU A 124 -3.73 5.13 8.36
N SER A 125 -4.72 5.58 9.13
CA SER A 125 -4.56 6.64 10.13
C SER A 125 -3.65 6.27 11.31
N SER A 126 -3.36 4.98 11.50
CA SER A 126 -2.52 4.52 12.62
C SER A 126 -1.01 4.74 12.38
N PHE A 127 -0.61 5.12 11.17
CA PHE A 127 0.78 5.33 10.79
C PHE A 127 1.14 6.81 10.60
N ASP A 128 0.48 7.68 11.36
CA ASP A 128 0.73 9.11 11.40
C ASP A 128 2.11 9.44 12.02
N LEU A 129 2.95 10.24 11.33
CA LEU A 129 4.12 10.87 11.94
C LEU A 129 3.66 11.94 12.92
N PRO A 130 4.49 12.29 13.92
CA PRO A 130 4.25 13.47 14.75
C PRO A 130 3.99 14.72 13.90
N VAL A 131 3.06 15.59 14.33
CA VAL A 131 2.60 16.77 13.57
C VAL A 131 3.76 17.66 13.10
N ALA A 132 4.80 17.81 13.92
CA ALA A 132 6.00 18.58 13.58
C ALA A 132 6.76 18.01 12.37
N GLU A 133 6.81 16.68 12.22
CA GLU A 133 7.44 16.03 11.06
C GLU A 133 6.54 16.09 9.83
N GLN A 134 5.22 15.98 10.00
CA GLN A 134 4.28 16.12 8.87
C GLN A 134 4.42 17.47 8.17
N GLN A 135 4.69 18.56 8.90
CA GLN A 135 4.87 19.90 8.34
C GLN A 135 6.09 20.02 7.43
N ARG A 136 7.14 19.22 7.65
CA ARG A 136 8.36 19.23 6.81
C ARG A 136 8.12 18.71 5.40
N TRP A 137 7.07 17.92 5.21
CA TRP A 137 6.72 17.27 3.94
C TRP A 137 5.55 17.92 3.20
N ARG A 138 4.93 18.96 3.78
CA ARG A 138 3.81 19.71 3.20
C ARG A 138 4.27 20.98 2.43
N VAL A 139 5.57 21.08 2.12
CA VAL A 139 6.21 22.25 1.48
C VAL A 139 6.07 22.17 -0.04
#